data_AF-A0A374AF82-F1
#
_entry.id   AF-A0A374AF82-F1
#
_cell.length_a   1.000
_cell.length_b   1.000
_cell.length_c   1.000
_cell.angle_alpha   90.00
_cell.angle_beta   90.00
_cell.angle_gamma   90.00
#
_symmetry.space_group_name_H-M   'P 1'
#
loop_
_entity.id
_entity.type
_entity.pdbx_description
1 polymer ?
#
loop_
_entity_poly.entity_id
_entity_poly.type
_entity_poly.pdbx_seq_one_letter_code
_entity_poly.pdbx_strand_id
1 'polypeptide(L)'
;MKKLIVLLIFSLSFGWFVFAQNNNDETEKASPMQNAELIRKVCFLDIEGEVYTDVVVAIKSISPDGFFSDKYRVKVKVTDSNGKTVWNKTMKNAYLYVFSDGQIQIGRPKFSQLVIYSGKRANKYEKGIIREKEGVYN
;
A
#
# COMPACT_ATOMS: atom_id res chain seq x y z
N MET A 1 -60.21 18.77 8.81
CA MET A 1 -59.11 18.19 9.62
C MET A 1 -58.57 16.85 9.11
N LYS A 2 -59.34 16.02 8.37
CA LYS A 2 -58.84 14.73 7.84
C LYS A 2 -57.72 14.85 6.79
N LYS A 3 -57.72 15.90 5.95
CA LYS A 3 -56.71 16.11 4.88
C LYS A 3 -55.31 16.49 5.40
N LEU A 4 -55.23 17.14 6.56
CA LEU A 4 -53.96 17.53 7.21
C LEU A 4 -53.27 16.34 7.89
N ILE A 5 -54.05 15.38 8.39
CA ILE A 5 -53.54 14.16 9.03
C ILE A 5 -52.88 13.23 7.99
N VAL A 6 -53.46 13.12 6.79
CA VAL A 6 -52.88 12.28 5.71
C VAL A 6 -51.53 12.84 5.22
N LEU A 7 -51.41 14.17 5.13
CA LEU A 7 -50.14 14.83 4.75
C LEU A 7 -49.04 14.60 5.79
N LEU A 8 -49.40 14.59 7.07
CA LEU A 8 -48.49 14.31 8.18
C LEU A 8 -48.03 12.84 8.19
N ILE A 9 -48.93 11.91 7.88
CA ILE A 9 -48.59 10.48 7.81
C ILE A 9 -47.66 10.18 6.62
N PHE A 10 -47.85 10.88 5.49
CA PHE A 10 -47.02 10.73 4.30
C PHE A 10 -45.59 11.28 4.50
N SER A 11 -45.41 12.33 5.28
CA SER A 11 -44.06 12.86 5.59
C SER A 11 -43.30 12.00 6.60
N LEU A 12 -43.99 11.33 7.52
CA LEU A 12 -43.37 10.39 8.47
C LEU A 12 -42.93 9.07 7.81
N SER A 13 -43.52 8.67 6.67
CA SER A 13 -43.15 7.43 5.97
C SER A 13 -41.87 7.52 5.10
N PHE A 14 -41.29 8.70 4.90
CA PHE A 14 -40.00 8.86 4.20
C PHE A 14 -38.78 8.90 5.15
N GLY A 15 -38.99 8.78 6.46
CA GLY A 15 -37.91 8.83 7.46
C GLY A 15 -37.01 7.59 7.56
N TRP A 16 -37.24 6.55 6.75
CA TRP A 16 -36.52 5.26 6.85
C TRP A 16 -35.60 4.92 5.68
N PHE A 17 -35.47 5.80 4.70
CA PHE A 17 -34.32 5.78 3.80
C PHE A 17 -33.32 6.85 4.23
N VAL A 18 -32.84 6.74 5.47
CA VAL A 18 -31.45 7.12 5.71
C VAL A 18 -30.67 6.13 4.87
N PHE A 19 -30.28 6.54 3.66
CA PHE A 19 -29.11 5.94 3.04
C PHE A 19 -28.02 6.11 4.08
N ALA A 20 -27.73 5.05 4.83
CA ALA A 20 -26.41 4.87 5.38
C ALA A 20 -25.52 4.81 4.13
N GLN A 21 -25.08 5.97 3.63
CA GLN A 21 -23.85 6.03 2.88
C GLN A 21 -22.82 5.51 3.86
N ASN A 22 -22.63 4.19 3.80
CA ASN A 22 -21.54 3.48 4.40
C ASN A 22 -20.29 4.01 3.69
N ASN A 23 -19.88 5.23 4.03
CA ASN A 23 -18.57 5.78 3.71
C ASN A 23 -17.51 5.15 4.62
N ASN A 24 -17.83 4.04 5.28
CA ASN A 24 -16.82 3.06 5.63
C ASN A 24 -16.37 2.43 4.30
N ASP A 25 -15.59 3.18 3.53
CA ASP A 25 -14.35 2.62 2.99
C ASP A 25 -13.62 2.11 4.23
N GLU A 26 -13.97 0.91 4.70
CA GLU A 26 -13.11 0.19 5.61
C GLU A 26 -11.80 0.05 4.85
N THR A 27 -10.89 0.99 5.10
CA THR A 27 -9.59 1.03 4.45
C THR A 27 -9.01 -0.36 4.61
N GLU A 28 -8.82 -1.06 3.49
CA GLU A 28 -8.41 -2.45 3.51
C GLU A 28 -7.22 -2.63 4.45
N LYS A 29 -7.39 -3.48 5.48
CA LYS A 29 -6.35 -3.70 6.48
C LYS A 29 -5.55 -4.94 6.12
N ALA A 30 -4.43 -4.76 5.44
CA ALA A 30 -3.45 -5.81 5.27
C ALA A 30 -2.65 -6.01 6.58
N SER A 31 -2.48 -7.27 6.99
CA SER A 31 -1.53 -7.59 8.07
C SER A 31 -0.09 -7.61 7.53
N PRO A 32 0.91 -7.21 8.32
CA PRO A 32 2.30 -7.29 7.92
C PRO A 32 2.73 -8.71 7.54
N MET A 33 3.33 -8.89 6.37
CA MET A 33 3.98 -10.14 5.99
C MET A 33 5.29 -10.30 6.76
N GLN A 34 5.43 -11.42 7.45
CA GLN A 34 6.60 -11.76 8.25
C GLN A 34 7.46 -12.81 7.56
N ASN A 35 8.79 -12.64 7.61
CA ASN A 35 9.77 -13.58 7.06
C ASN A 35 9.50 -14.00 5.60
N ALA A 36 8.95 -13.07 4.79
CA ALA A 36 8.53 -13.32 3.42
C ALA A 36 9.54 -12.74 2.42
N GLU A 37 9.59 -13.34 1.24
CA GLU A 37 10.42 -12.87 0.12
C GLU A 37 9.55 -12.70 -1.13
N LEU A 38 9.67 -11.54 -1.78
CA LEU A 38 8.89 -11.16 -2.95
C LEU A 38 9.82 -10.60 -4.02
N ILE A 39 9.55 -10.94 -5.27
CA ILE A 39 10.21 -10.36 -6.43
C ILE A 39 9.14 -9.72 -7.31
N ARG A 40 9.37 -8.47 -7.72
CA ARG A 40 8.45 -7.70 -8.54
C ARG A 40 9.17 -7.00 -9.69
N LYS A 41 8.66 -7.18 -10.90
CA LYS A 41 9.09 -6.43 -12.08
C LYS A 41 8.28 -5.14 -12.15
N VAL A 42 8.93 -3.99 -12.27
CA VAL A 42 8.30 -2.67 -12.27
C VAL A 42 8.76 -1.88 -13.50
N CYS A 43 7.82 -1.33 -14.27
CA CYS A 43 8.12 -0.56 -15.48
C CYS A 43 8.78 0.77 -15.16
N PHE A 44 8.23 1.53 -14.21
CA PHE A 44 8.76 2.81 -13.78
C PHE A 44 8.90 2.82 -12.25
N LEU A 45 10.12 2.94 -11.76
CA LEU A 45 10.40 3.08 -10.33
C LEU A 45 11.08 4.41 -10.09
N ASP A 46 10.40 5.30 -9.39
CA ASP A 46 10.95 6.56 -8.94
C ASP A 46 11.64 6.38 -7.58
N ILE A 47 12.93 6.64 -7.50
CA ILE A 47 13.75 6.54 -6.29
C ILE A 47 14.24 7.95 -5.94
N GLU A 48 13.71 8.54 -4.87
CA GLU A 48 14.09 9.88 -4.40
C GLU A 48 14.07 10.98 -5.50
N GLY A 49 13.21 10.84 -6.51
CA GLY A 49 13.06 11.79 -7.63
C GLY A 49 13.73 11.34 -8.93
N GLU A 50 14.54 10.28 -8.92
CA GLU A 50 15.17 9.72 -10.11
C GLU A 50 14.37 8.51 -10.63
N VAL A 51 14.01 8.53 -11.92
CA VAL A 51 13.17 7.48 -12.52
C VAL A 51 14.02 6.42 -13.20
N TYR A 52 13.84 5.18 -12.77
CA TYR A 52 14.44 3.98 -13.34
C TYR A 52 13.40 3.17 -14.10
N THR A 53 13.79 2.60 -15.25
CA THR A 53 12.90 1.81 -16.10
C THR A 53 13.23 0.32 -16.06
N ASP A 54 12.18 -0.50 -16.19
CA ASP A 54 12.26 -1.97 -16.31
C ASP A 54 13.12 -2.63 -15.22
N VAL A 55 12.83 -2.30 -13.97
CA VAL A 55 13.58 -2.77 -12.80
C VAL A 55 12.99 -4.04 -12.20
N VAL A 56 13.84 -4.77 -11.48
CA VAL A 56 13.44 -5.88 -10.60
C VAL A 56 13.65 -5.46 -9.15
N VAL A 57 12.57 -5.45 -8.38
CA VAL A 57 12.56 -5.14 -6.95
C VAL A 57 12.44 -6.45 -6.17
N ALA A 58 13.49 -6.82 -5.46
CA ALA A 58 13.51 -7.93 -4.52
C ALA A 58 13.29 -7.38 -3.10
N ILE A 59 12.31 -7.94 -2.39
CA ILE A 59 11.86 -7.48 -1.08
C ILE A 59 11.90 -8.67 -0.13
N LYS A 60 12.50 -8.49 1.04
CA LYS A 60 12.57 -9.52 2.09
C LYS A 60 12.21 -8.93 3.44
N SER A 61 11.10 -9.38 4.04
CA SER A 61 10.75 -9.04 5.41
C SER A 61 11.45 -9.99 6.37
N ILE A 62 11.87 -9.46 7.52
CA ILE A 62 12.62 -10.17 8.55
C ILE A 62 12.04 -9.76 9.90
N SER A 63 11.47 -10.72 10.63
CA SER A 63 10.98 -10.52 11.99
C SER A 63 12.14 -10.39 12.99
N PRO A 64 11.92 -9.75 14.15
CA PRO A 64 12.87 -9.79 15.26
C PRO A 64 13.18 -11.23 15.65
N ASP A 65 14.45 -11.53 15.86
CA ASP A 65 14.92 -12.86 16.24
C ASP A 65 15.47 -12.90 17.68
N GLY A 66 15.57 -11.75 18.36
CA GLY A 66 16.08 -11.63 19.73
C GLY A 66 17.59 -11.81 19.87
N PHE A 67 18.28 -12.29 18.84
CA PHE A 67 19.73 -12.50 18.81
C PHE A 67 20.49 -11.40 18.06
N PHE A 68 20.00 -11.04 16.87
CA PHE A 68 20.65 -10.05 15.99
C PHE A 68 19.84 -8.78 15.82
N SER A 69 18.52 -8.84 16.06
CA SER A 69 17.69 -7.65 16.02
C SER A 69 16.42 -7.78 16.87
N ASP A 70 16.15 -6.72 17.61
CA ASP A 70 14.94 -6.46 18.39
C ASP A 70 13.80 -5.86 17.53
N LYS A 71 14.03 -5.57 16.24
CA LYS A 71 13.12 -4.79 15.39
C LYS A 71 12.84 -5.48 14.06
N TYR A 72 11.62 -5.29 13.55
CA TYR A 72 11.25 -5.67 12.19
C TYR A 72 12.10 -4.92 11.17
N ARG A 73 12.52 -5.64 10.13
CA ARG A 73 13.34 -5.10 9.05
C ARG A 73 12.79 -5.55 7.70
N VAL A 74 12.89 -4.67 6.71
CA VAL A 74 12.61 -5.03 5.31
C VAL A 74 13.82 -4.67 4.46
N LYS A 75 14.41 -5.68 3.84
CA LYS A 75 15.49 -5.49 2.86
C LYS A 75 14.86 -5.29 1.50
N VAL A 76 15.27 -4.23 0.80
CA VAL A 76 14.85 -3.99 -0.58
C VAL A 76 16.09 -3.84 -1.45
N LYS A 77 16.10 -4.56 -2.57
CA LYS A 77 17.15 -4.48 -3.58
C LYS A 77 16.49 -4.22 -4.94
N VAL A 78 16.89 -3.15 -5.59
CA VAL A 78 16.45 -2.76 -6.92
C VAL A 78 17.59 -3.03 -7.90
N THR A 79 17.29 -3.78 -8.94
CA THR A 79 18.22 -4.09 -10.03
C THR A 79 17.64 -3.52 -11.32
N ASP A 80 18.44 -2.78 -12.08
CA ASP A 80 18.04 -2.23 -13.37
C ASP A 80 17.99 -3.30 -14.47
N SER A 81 17.59 -2.89 -15.67
CA SER A 81 17.51 -3.75 -16.85
C SER A 81 18.87 -4.32 -17.30
N ASN A 82 19.98 -3.69 -16.91
CA ASN A 82 21.34 -4.15 -17.20
C ASN A 82 21.88 -5.12 -16.13
N GLY A 83 21.09 -5.43 -15.09
CA GLY A 83 21.53 -6.26 -13.97
C GLY A 83 22.33 -5.51 -12.90
N LYS A 84 22.49 -4.18 -13.01
CA LYS A 84 23.18 -3.37 -12.01
C LYS A 84 22.25 -3.10 -10.84
N THR A 85 22.76 -3.25 -9.62
CA THR A 85 22.03 -2.85 -8.41
C THR A 85 22.07 -1.34 -8.28
N VAL A 86 20.92 -0.68 -8.45
CA VAL A 86 20.79 0.78 -8.37
C VAL A 86 20.36 1.24 -6.98
N TRP A 87 19.75 0.36 -6.20
CA TRP A 87 19.39 0.65 -4.81
C TRP A 87 19.41 -0.62 -3.96
N ASN A 88 20.00 -0.57 -2.77
CA ASN A 88 20.06 -1.70 -1.86
C ASN A 88 20.14 -1.21 -0.42
N LYS A 89 19.02 -1.24 0.30
CA LYS A 89 18.97 -0.84 1.71
C LYS A 89 18.08 -1.74 2.54
N THR A 90 18.33 -1.70 3.84
CA THR A 90 17.50 -2.34 4.86
C THR A 90 16.74 -1.27 5.63
N MET A 91 15.43 -1.22 5.45
CA MET A 91 14.53 -0.36 6.21
C MET A 91 14.34 -0.95 7.61
N LYS A 92 14.72 -0.19 8.65
CA LYS A 92 14.61 -0.60 10.05
C LYS A 92 13.30 -0.11 10.67
N ASN A 93 12.72 -0.94 11.53
CA ASN A 93 11.41 -0.71 12.13
C ASN A 93 10.34 -0.47 11.04
N ALA A 94 10.37 -1.30 10.00
CA ALA A 94 9.48 -1.22 8.86
C ALA A 94 8.83 -2.58 8.62
N TYR A 95 7.66 -2.55 8.01
CA TYR A 95 6.79 -3.69 7.77
C TYR A 95 6.48 -3.79 6.28
N LEU A 96 6.33 -5.02 5.79
CA LEU A 96 5.91 -5.30 4.42
C LEU A 96 4.42 -5.59 4.42
N TYR A 97 3.65 -4.86 3.63
CA TYR A 97 2.23 -5.08 3.40
C TYR A 97 1.99 -5.44 1.94
N VAL A 98 1.12 -6.42 1.72
CA VAL A 98 0.63 -6.78 0.39
C VAL A 98 -0.89 -6.81 0.48
N PHE A 99 -1.53 -5.96 -0.30
CA PHE A 99 -2.98 -5.80 -0.33
C PHE A 99 -3.60 -6.76 -1.36
N SER A 100 -4.90 -6.99 -1.25
CA SER A 100 -5.65 -7.90 -2.12
C SER A 100 -5.69 -7.46 -3.58
N ASP A 101 -5.65 -6.14 -3.83
CA ASP A 101 -5.50 -5.55 -5.17
C ASP A 101 -4.09 -5.79 -5.78
N GLY A 102 -3.16 -6.30 -4.98
CA GLY A 102 -1.79 -6.57 -5.35
C GLY A 102 -0.82 -5.40 -5.14
N GLN A 103 -1.28 -4.28 -4.58
CA GLN A 103 -0.43 -3.18 -4.12
C GLN A 103 0.53 -3.68 -3.04
N ILE A 104 1.75 -3.18 -3.08
CA ILE A 104 2.78 -3.48 -2.08
C ILE A 104 3.20 -2.18 -1.42
N GLN A 105 3.24 -2.19 -0.09
CA GLN A 105 3.69 -1.05 0.69
C GLN A 105 4.72 -1.51 1.70
N ILE A 106 5.77 -0.72 1.86
CA ILE A 106 6.77 -0.90 2.91
C ILE A 106 6.89 0.38 3.69
N GLY A 107 6.85 0.27 5.01
CA GLY A 107 7.02 1.44 5.87
C GLY A 107 6.61 1.18 7.31
N ARG A 108 6.34 2.27 8.01
CA ARG A 108 5.87 2.29 9.40
C ARG A 108 4.37 2.56 9.42
N PRO A 109 3.69 2.34 10.56
CA PRO A 109 2.32 2.83 10.72
C PRO A 109 2.23 4.31 10.32
N LYS A 110 1.32 4.64 9.40
CA LYS A 110 1.07 5.99 8.88
C LYS A 110 2.24 6.64 8.11
N PHE A 111 3.26 5.87 7.72
CA PHE A 111 4.40 6.40 6.96
C PHE A 111 4.94 5.36 5.98
N SER A 112 4.57 5.49 4.71
CA SER A 112 5.01 4.61 3.63
C SER A 112 6.35 5.11 3.09
N GLN A 113 7.35 4.24 3.02
CA GLN A 113 8.66 4.56 2.43
C GLN A 113 8.81 4.03 1.01
N LEU A 114 8.08 2.95 0.68
CA LEU A 114 8.01 2.40 -0.67
C LEU A 114 6.57 1.97 -0.95
N VAL A 115 6.06 2.31 -2.13
CA VAL A 115 4.78 1.83 -2.65
C VAL A 115 4.99 1.34 -4.07
N ILE A 116 4.52 0.12 -4.37
CA ILE A 116 4.36 -0.40 -5.73
C ILE A 116 2.86 -0.53 -5.97
N TYR A 117 2.35 0.26 -6.91
CA TYR A 117 0.92 0.36 -7.21
C TYR A 117 0.43 -0.85 -8.00
N SER A 118 -0.78 -1.33 -7.70
CA SER A 118 -1.39 -2.53 -8.28
C SER A 118 -1.56 -2.51 -9.81
N GLY A 119 -1.55 -1.33 -10.43
CA GLY A 119 -1.63 -1.16 -11.88
C GLY A 119 -0.55 -1.96 -12.63
N LYS A 120 -0.94 -2.65 -13.71
CA LYS A 120 -0.05 -3.49 -14.50
C LYS A 120 0.00 -3.04 -15.96
N ARG A 121 1.20 -3.08 -16.53
CA ARG A 121 1.47 -2.87 -17.95
C ARG A 121 2.48 -3.91 -18.43
N ALA A 122 2.18 -4.57 -19.55
CA ALA A 122 3.04 -5.61 -20.13
C ALA A 122 3.50 -6.68 -19.12
N ASN A 123 2.57 -7.19 -18.29
CA ASN A 123 2.82 -8.18 -17.23
C ASN A 123 3.80 -7.74 -16.12
N LYS A 124 4.05 -6.44 -16.00
CA LYS A 124 4.85 -5.82 -14.92
C LYS A 124 3.98 -4.85 -14.15
N TYR A 125 4.37 -4.55 -12.93
CA TYR A 125 3.80 -3.43 -12.18
C TYR A 125 4.16 -2.14 -12.90
N GLU A 126 3.18 -1.27 -13.13
CA GLU A 126 3.42 -0.07 -13.92
C GLU A 126 4.30 0.93 -13.18
N LYS A 127 4.00 1.18 -11.90
CA LYS A 127 4.60 2.26 -11.13
C LYS A 127 4.99 1.81 -9.73
N GLY A 128 6.18 2.23 -9.31
CA GLY A 128 6.60 2.22 -7.91
C GLY A 128 7.27 3.53 -7.53
N ILE A 129 7.28 3.84 -6.24
CA ILE A 129 7.93 5.01 -5.67
C ILE A 129 8.67 4.59 -4.40
N ILE A 130 9.89 5.08 -4.22
CA ILE A 130 10.68 5.01 -3.00
C ILE A 130 10.96 6.43 -2.52
N ARG A 131 10.55 6.74 -1.28
CA ARG A 131 10.79 7.98 -0.55
C ARG A 131 11.06 7.69 0.93
N GLU A 132 12.33 7.63 1.30
CA GLU A 132 12.75 7.24 2.64
C GLU A 132 12.42 8.28 3.70
N LYS A 133 12.52 9.58 3.34
CA LYS A 133 12.38 10.72 4.26
C LYS A 133 11.04 11.41 4.18
N GLU A 134 10.59 11.76 2.97
CA GLU A 134 9.31 12.44 2.80
C GLU A 134 8.13 11.47 2.94
N GLY A 135 8.34 10.20 2.59
CA GLY A 135 7.30 9.20 2.52
C GLY A 135 6.50 9.29 1.22
N VAL A 136 5.70 8.27 0.95
CA VAL A 136 4.81 8.18 -0.21
C VAL A 136 3.38 8.34 0.29
N TYR A 137 2.71 9.38 -0.17
CA TYR A 137 1.30 9.64 0.12
C TYR A 137 0.49 9.50 -1.17
N ASN A 138 -0.71 8.94 -1.02
CA ASN A 138 -1.69 8.82 -2.10
C ASN A 138 -2.66 9.99 -2.06
#